data_AF-A0AAN9ABS2-F1
#
_entry.id   AF-A0AAN9ABS2-F1
#
_cell.length_a   1.000
_cell.length_b   1.000
_cell.length_c   1.000
_cell.angle_alpha   90.00
_cell.angle_beta   90.00
_cell.angle_gamma   90.00
#
_symmetry.space_group_name_H-M   'P 1'
#
loop_
_entity.id
_entity.type
_entity.pdbx_description
1 polymer ?
#
loop_
_entity_poly.entity_id
_entity_poly.type
_entity_poly.pdbx_seq_one_letter_code
_entity_poly.pdbx_strand_id
1 'polypeptide(L)' 'KERVFRAIASALNCRIWASNDKQKVLRCLDDKEITCRLTSDKLSAQVHVLPMNHIHQK' A
#
# COMPACT_ATOMS: atom_id res chain seq x y z
N LYS A 1 0.99 10.89 5.37
CA LYS A 1 -0.27 10.40 4.75
C LYS A 1 -0.46 8.89 4.96
N GLU A 2 0.48 8.21 5.62
CA GLU A 2 0.51 6.77 5.76
C GLU A 2 -0.52 6.19 6.71
N ARG A 3 -0.96 6.99 7.69
CA ARG A 3 -2.05 6.63 8.61
C ARG A 3 -3.34 6.26 7.88
N VAL A 4 -3.60 6.83 6.70
CA VAL A 4 -4.77 6.50 5.88
C VAL A 4 -4.67 5.09 5.33
N PHE A 5 -3.53 4.72 4.74
CA PHE A 5 -3.33 3.36 4.20
C PHE A 5 -3.37 2.32 5.31
N ARG A 6 -2.78 2.62 6.47
CA ARG A 6 -2.85 1.75 7.64
C ARG A 6 -4.28 1.59 8.16
N ALA A 7 -5.02 2.68 8.30
CA ALA A 7 -6.40 2.64 8.77
C ALA A 7 -7.30 1.83 7.81
N ILE A 8 -7.16 2.03 6.49
CA ILE A 8 -7.90 1.27 5.48
C ILE A 8 -7.53 -0.21 5.54
N ALA A 9 -6.25 -0.53 5.54
CA ALA A 9 -5.80 -1.92 5.58
C ALA A 9 -6.22 -2.62 6.88
N SER A 10 -6.15 -1.93 8.01
CA SER A 10 -6.60 -2.43 9.31
C SER A 10 -8.11 -2.64 9.34
N ALA A 11 -8.90 -1.66 8.89
CA ALA A 11 -10.35 -1.73 8.86
C ALA A 11 -10.88 -2.85 7.93
N LEU A 12 -10.23 -3.05 6.78
CA LEU A 12 -10.66 -4.03 5.80
C LEU A 12 -9.94 -5.39 5.93
N ASN A 13 -8.98 -5.49 6.84
CA ASN A 13 -8.12 -6.67 7.04
C ASN A 13 -7.56 -7.25 5.72
N CYS A 14 -7.08 -6.39 4.82
CA CYS A 14 -6.56 -6.82 3.51
C CYS A 14 -5.05 -6.69 3.38
N ARG A 15 -4.55 -7.33 2.31
CA ARG A 15 -3.22 -7.10 1.77
C ARG A 15 -3.18 -5.82 0.93
N ILE A 16 -2.04 -5.13 1.02
CA ILE A 16 -1.73 -3.91 0.29
C ILE A 16 -0.69 -4.23 -0.77
N TRP A 17 -0.97 -3.85 -2.02
CA TRP A 17 0.01 -3.87 -3.08
C TRP A 17 0.45 -2.45 -3.39
N ALA A 18 1.74 -2.27 -3.63
CA ALA A 18 2.29 -1.01 -4.09
C ALA A 18 3.32 -1.27 -5.20
N SER A 19 3.56 -0.25 -6.02
CA SER A 19 4.64 -0.27 -7.01
C SER A 19 6.00 -0.44 -6.32
N ASN A 20 6.98 -1.04 -7.00
CA ASN A 20 8.27 -1.44 -6.42
C ASN A 20 8.99 -0.27 -5.71
N ASP A 21 8.90 0.93 -6.29
CA ASP A 21 9.45 2.16 -5.71
C ASP A 21 8.76 2.54 -4.39
N LYS A 22 7.43 2.50 -4.39
CA LYS A 22 6.61 2.75 -3.20
C LYS A 22 6.80 1.69 -2.12
N GLN A 23 7.03 0.43 -2.48
CA GLN A 23 7.30 -0.62 -1.50
C GLN A 23 8.59 -0.34 -0.72
N LYS A 24 9.64 0.15 -1.38
CA LYS A 24 10.88 0.57 -0.71
C LYS A 24 10.61 1.69 0.29
N VAL A 25 9.85 2.72 -0.13
CA VAL A 25 9.44 3.81 0.76
C VAL A 25 8.62 3.29 1.94
N LEU A 26 7.60 2.46 1.69
CA LEU A 26 6.73 1.84 2.71
C LEU A 26 7.49 0.95 3.69
N ARG A 27 8.54 0.26 3.23
CA ARG A 27 9.45 -0.52 4.08
C ARG A 27 10.35 0.36 4.96
N CYS A 28 10.78 1.52 4.46
CA CYS A 28 11.60 2.47 5.22
C CYS A 28 10.82 3.25 6.29
N LEU A 29 9.48 3.18 6.27
CA LEU A 29 8.63 3.93 7.20
C LEU A 29 8.47 3.28 8.58
N ASP A 30 9.20 2.19 8.85
CA ASP A 30 9.20 1.42 10.11
C ASP A 30 7.80 0.99 10.60
N ASP A 31 6.80 0.99 9.71
CA ASP A 31 5.43 0.63 10.06
C ASP A 31 5.24 -0.88 9.81
N LYS A 32 5.43 -1.67 10.88
CA LYS A 32 5.40 -3.15 10.83
C LYS A 32 4.07 -3.68 10.29
N GLU A 33 2.95 -3.02 10.57
CA GLU A 33 1.64 -3.45 10.07
C GLU A 33 1.53 -3.30 8.55
N ILE A 34 1.99 -2.18 8.01
CA ILE A 34 2.02 -1.98 6.56
C ILE A 34 2.97 -2.98 5.94
N THR A 35 4.17 -3.14 6.50
CA THR A 35 5.21 -4.01 5.95
C THR A 35 4.81 -5.48 5.94
N CYS A 36 4.08 -5.93 6.97
CA CYS A 36 3.56 -7.29 7.05
C CYS A 36 2.38 -7.55 6.08
N ARG A 37 1.60 -6.53 5.75
CA ARG A 37 0.47 -6.61 4.83
C ARG A 37 0.86 -6.33 3.37
N LEU A 38 2.09 -5.88 3.13
CA LEU A 38 2.62 -5.67 1.79
C LEU A 38 2.74 -7.00 1.05
N THR A 39 2.17 -7.03 -0.16
CA THR A 39 2.33 -8.15 -1.09
C THR A 39 2.91 -7.64 -2.41
N SER A 40 3.76 -8.46 -3.02
CA SER A 40 4.27 -8.21 -4.37
C SER A 40 3.26 -8.58 -5.45
N ASP A 41 2.28 -9.42 -5.11
CA ASP A 41 1.28 -9.90 -6.04
C ASP A 41 0.05 -8.97 -6.06
N LYS A 42 -0.16 -8.31 -7.20
CA LYS A 42 -1.23 -7.32 -7.39
C LYS A 42 -2.63 -7.93 -7.31
N LEU A 43 -2.79 -9.19 -7.71
CA LEU A 43 -4.08 -9.89 -7.74
C LEU A 43 -4.52 -10.29 -6.33
N SER A 44 -3.56 -10.57 -5.46
CA SER A 44 -3.78 -10.97 -4.08
C SER A 44 -4.08 -9.80 -3.11
N ALA A 45 -3.93 -8.56 -3.58
CA ALA A 45 -4.18 -7.34 -2.81
C ALA A 45 -5.50 -6.67 -3.20
N GLN A 46 -6.23 -6.21 -2.18
CA GLN A 46 -7.45 -5.40 -2.38
C GLN A 46 -7.15 -3.90 -2.44
N VAL A 47 -6.04 -3.46 -1.84
CA VAL A 47 -5.66 -2.03 -1.82
C VAL A 47 -4.42 -1.83 -2.67
N HIS A 48 -4.52 -1.00 -3.71
CA HIS A 48 -3.41 -0.69 -4.63
C HIS A 48 -2.94 0.74 -4.42
N VAL A 49 -1.69 0.89 -3.98
CA VAL A 49 -1.06 2.21 -3.79
C VAL A 49 -0.43 2.64 -5.10
N LEU A 50 -1.01 3.65 -5.72
CA LEU A 50 -0.56 4.25 -6.97
C LEU A 50 -0.01 5.67 -6.72
N PRO A 51 0.95 6.14 -7.53
CA PRO A 51 1.36 7.54 -7.51
C PRO A 51 0.17 8.42 -7.90
N MET A 52 0.04 9.58 -7.25
CA MET A 52 -1.08 10.51 -7.48
C MET A 52 -1.23 10.90 -8.96
N ASN A 53 -0.10 10.97 -9.68
CA ASN A 53 -0.07 11.27 -11.12
C ASN A 53 -0.83 10.24 -11.98
N HIS A 54 -0.96 9.01 -11.50
CA HIS A 54 -1.69 7.93 -12.19
C HIS A 54 -3.21 7.98 -11.90
N ILE A 55 -3.64 8.74 -10.89
CA ILE A 55 -5.05 8.86 -10.50
C ILE A 55 -5.76 9.96 -11.35
N HIS A 56 -5.01 10.72 -12.14
CA HIS A 56 -5.53 11.83 -12.97
C HIS A 56 -5.69 11.51 -14.46
N GLN A 57 -5.58 10.25 -14.90
CA GLN A 57 -5.91 9.91 -16.28
C GLN A 57 -7.44 9.90 -16.45
N LYS A 58 -7.99 11.05 -16.87
CA LYS A 58 -9.25 11.15 -17.60
C LYS A 58 -8.97 11.01 -19.09
#